data_AF-A0A2G6ZRU4-F1
#
_entry.id   AF-A0A2G6ZRU4-F1
#
_cell.length_a   1.000
_cell.length_b   1.000
_cell.length_c   1.000
_cell.angle_alpha   90.00
_cell.angle_beta   90.00
_cell.angle_gamma   90.00
#
_symmetry.space_group_name_H-M   'P 1'
#
loop_
_entity.id
_entity.type
_entity.pdbx_description
1 polymer ?
#
loop_
_entity_poly.entity_id
_entity_poly.type
_entity_poly.pdbx_seq_one_letter_code
_entity_poly.pdbx_strand_id
1 'polypeptide(L)'
;MTAAAKAAAALALALLLSLAGNVVLALMYVGQRDAATLARSNADHAADKESLARRSADVCTKAVDALQLAGDGLKRERDQARAQAATVAAGHKARADKILSTPVSVPGDACASAQARVAELLASRKSGGGQ
;
A
#
# COMPACT_ATOMS: atom_id res chain seq x y z
N MET A 1 -7.63 56.97 -72.14
CA MET A 1 -8.41 56.20 -71.13
C MET A 1 -9.50 57.10 -70.58
N THR A 2 -10.77 56.66 -70.66
CA THR A 2 -11.93 57.41 -70.15
C THR A 2 -11.93 57.43 -68.61
N ALA A 3 -12.55 58.45 -68.00
CA ALA A 3 -12.61 58.58 -66.54
C ALA A 3 -13.23 57.36 -65.85
N ALA A 4 -14.20 56.70 -66.50
CA ALA A 4 -14.84 55.47 -66.02
C ALA A 4 -13.86 54.30 -65.85
N ALA A 5 -12.90 54.12 -66.76
CA ALA A 5 -11.91 53.04 -66.67
C ALA A 5 -10.96 53.24 -65.48
N LYS A 6 -10.60 54.49 -65.17
CA LYS A 6 -9.77 54.81 -63.99
C LYS A 6 -10.52 54.56 -62.68
N ALA A 7 -11.80 54.91 -62.62
CA ALA A 7 -12.65 54.66 -61.45
C ALA A 7 -12.85 53.16 -61.19
N ALA A 8 -13.11 52.36 -62.23
CA ALA A 8 -13.23 50.91 -62.11
C ALA A 8 -11.93 50.25 -61.62
N ALA A 9 -10.78 50.69 -62.15
CA ALA A 9 -9.46 50.19 -61.71
C ALA A 9 -9.18 50.53 -60.24
N ALA A 10 -9.51 51.75 -59.79
CA ALA A 10 -9.35 52.16 -58.40
C ALA A 10 -10.24 51.33 -57.46
N LEU A 11 -11.50 51.06 -57.84
CA LEU A 11 -12.42 50.25 -57.06
C LEU A 11 -11.94 48.79 -56.94
N ALA A 12 -11.47 48.21 -58.05
CA ALA A 12 -10.93 46.86 -58.06
C ALA A 12 -9.69 46.75 -57.16
N LEU A 13 -8.80 47.74 -57.19
CA LEU A 13 -7.63 47.78 -56.33
C LEU A 13 -8.01 47.87 -54.85
N ALA A 14 -9.00 48.70 -54.50
CA ALA A 14 -9.50 48.81 -53.14
C ALA A 14 -10.12 47.50 -52.64
N LEU A 15 -10.86 46.80 -53.50
CA LEU A 15 -11.46 45.50 -53.17
C LEU A 15 -10.39 44.43 -52.92
N LEU A 16 -9.35 44.39 -53.77
CA LEU A 16 -8.24 43.45 -53.63
C LEU A 16 -7.45 43.71 -52.34
N LEU A 17 -7.20 44.97 -52.00
CA LEU A 17 -6.53 45.33 -50.74
C LEU A 17 -7.37 44.92 -49.52
N SER A 18 -8.69 45.12 -49.58
CA SER A 18 -9.61 44.67 -48.52
C SER A 18 -9.59 43.15 -48.37
N LEU A 19 -9.70 42.40 -49.47
CA LEU A 19 -9.64 40.93 -49.46
C LEU A 19 -8.31 40.43 -48.91
N ALA A 20 -7.19 41.00 -49.36
CA ALA A 20 -5.86 40.65 -48.86
C ALA A 20 -5.73 40.91 -47.34
N GLY A 21 -6.23 42.06 -46.86
CA GLY A 21 -6.26 42.37 -45.44
C GLY A 21 -7.06 41.36 -44.61
N ASN A 22 -8.24 40.96 -45.10
CA ASN A 22 -9.07 39.95 -44.44
C ASN A 22 -8.40 38.57 -44.41
N VAL A 23 -7.73 38.17 -45.50
CA VAL A 23 -6.97 36.90 -45.54
C VAL A 23 -5.82 36.91 -44.54
N VAL A 24 -5.04 38.00 -44.48
CA VAL A 24 -3.95 38.13 -43.51
C VAL A 24 -4.47 38.07 -42.07
N LEU A 25 -5.57 38.78 -41.78
CA LEU A 25 -6.19 38.76 -40.45
C LEU A 25 -6.69 37.36 -40.08
N ALA A 26 -7.32 36.65 -41.02
CA ALA A 26 -7.78 35.28 -40.81
C ALA A 26 -6.62 34.32 -40.52
N LEU A 27 -5.52 34.41 -41.25
CA LEU A 27 -4.33 33.59 -41.02
C LEU A 27 -3.71 33.84 -39.65
N MET A 28 -3.62 35.10 -39.22
CA MET A 28 -3.12 35.45 -37.89
C MET A 28 -4.05 34.95 -36.78
N TYR A 29 -5.36 35.10 -36.96
CA TYR A 29 -6.34 34.60 -35.99
C TYR A 29 -6.30 33.08 -35.85
N VAL A 30 -6.23 32.34 -36.96
CA VAL A 30 -6.12 30.87 -36.94
C VAL A 30 -4.83 30.43 -36.25
N GLY A 31 -3.69 31.05 -36.60
CA GLY A 31 -2.42 30.74 -35.93
C GLY A 31 -2.44 30.98 -34.43
N GLN A 32 -3.02 32.10 -33.98
CA GLN A 32 -3.17 32.39 -32.55
C GLN A 32 -4.10 31.39 -31.86
N ARG A 33 -5.22 31.04 -32.50
CA ARG A 33 -6.17 30.05 -31.98
C ARG A 33 -5.53 28.69 -31.81
N ASP A 34 -4.80 28.22 -32.81
CA ASP A 34 -4.14 26.91 -32.77
C ASP A 34 -3.07 26.87 -31.68
N ALA A 35 -2.28 27.94 -31.54
CA ALA A 35 -1.31 28.05 -30.45
C ALA A 35 -1.99 28.01 -29.07
N ALA A 36 -3.12 28.69 -28.89
CA ALA A 36 -3.88 28.67 -27.65
C ALA A 36 -4.49 27.28 -27.36
N THR A 37 -5.03 26.61 -28.39
CA THR A 37 -5.57 25.25 -28.26
C THR A 37 -4.48 24.25 -27.91
N LEU A 38 -3.30 24.33 -28.55
CA LEU A 38 -2.17 23.47 -28.26
C LEU A 38 -1.64 23.72 -26.84
N ALA A 39 -1.51 24.98 -26.42
CA ALA A 39 -1.09 25.32 -25.06
C ALA A 39 -2.06 24.75 -24.01
N ARG A 40 -3.37 24.84 -24.26
CA ARG A 40 -4.39 24.29 -23.37
C ARG A 40 -4.35 22.77 -23.31
N SER A 41 -4.26 22.10 -24.47
CA SER A 41 -4.09 20.64 -24.54
C SER A 41 -2.84 20.17 -23.79
N ASN A 42 -1.72 20.88 -23.95
CA ASN A 42 -0.48 20.55 -23.22
C ASN A 42 -0.65 20.72 -21.70
N ALA A 43 -1.34 21.77 -21.25
CA ALA A 43 -1.62 22.01 -19.85
C ALA A 43 -2.53 20.92 -19.26
N ASP A 44 -3.60 20.54 -19.97
CA ASP A 44 -4.51 19.47 -19.57
C ASP A 44 -3.76 18.13 -19.47
N HIS A 45 -2.92 17.81 -20.46
CA HIS A 45 -2.08 16.61 -20.42
C HIS A 45 -1.08 16.60 -19.27
N ALA A 46 -0.51 17.76 -18.91
CA ALA A 46 0.38 17.88 -17.76
C ALA A 46 -0.37 17.66 -16.45
N ALA A 47 -1.56 18.27 -16.30
CA ALA A 47 -2.43 18.10 -15.15
C ALA A 47 -2.87 16.64 -14.98
N ASP A 48 -3.21 15.96 -16.08
CA ASP A 48 -3.57 14.54 -16.06
C ASP A 48 -2.42 13.67 -15.56
N LYS A 49 -1.20 13.88 -16.06
CA LYS A 49 0.00 13.17 -15.62
C LYS A 49 0.29 13.38 -14.14
N GLU A 50 0.17 14.63 -13.67
CA GLU A 50 0.35 14.94 -12.26
C GLU A 50 -0.72 14.26 -11.39
N SER A 51 -1.99 14.29 -11.82
CA SER A 51 -3.09 13.62 -11.11
C SER A 51 -2.88 12.11 -11.02
N LEU A 52 -2.35 11.49 -12.08
CA LEU A 52 -2.05 10.07 -12.12
C LEU A 52 -0.89 9.75 -11.17
N ALA A 53 0.18 10.55 -11.19
CA ALA A 53 1.31 10.40 -10.30
C ALA A 53 0.89 10.50 -8.82
N ARG A 54 0.10 11.52 -8.47
CA ARG A 54 -0.44 11.70 -7.10
C ARG A 54 -1.31 10.52 -6.68
N ARG A 55 -2.21 10.04 -7.56
CA ARG A 55 -3.03 8.85 -7.28
C ARG A 55 -2.19 7.59 -7.08
N SER A 56 -1.15 7.39 -7.90
CA SER A 56 -0.25 6.24 -7.74
C SER A 56 0.51 6.29 -6.41
N ALA A 57 0.98 7.47 -6.01
CA ALA A 57 1.66 7.66 -4.73
C ALA A 57 0.73 7.40 -3.55
N ASP A 58 -0.51 7.88 -3.60
CA ASP A 58 -1.53 7.63 -2.56
C ASP A 58 -1.82 6.14 -2.37
N VAL A 59 -1.93 5.38 -3.48
CA VAL A 59 -2.10 3.92 -3.42
C VAL A 59 -0.89 3.25 -2.77
N CYS A 60 0.33 3.66 -3.12
CA CYS A 60 1.55 3.12 -2.49
C CYS A 60 1.59 3.42 -0.98
N THR A 61 1.29 4.65 -0.58
CA THR A 61 1.26 5.04 0.85
C THR A 61 0.23 4.22 1.61
N LYS A 62 -1.00 4.10 1.10
CA LYS A 62 -2.06 3.28 1.73
C LYS A 62 -1.67 1.81 1.85
N ALA A 63 -0.99 1.26 0.85
CA ALA A 63 -0.52 -0.13 0.89
C ALA A 63 0.57 -0.31 1.98
N VAL A 64 1.48 0.65 2.13
CA VAL A 64 2.49 0.64 3.19
C VAL A 64 1.85 0.76 4.58
N ASP A 65 0.89 1.67 4.76
CA ASP A 65 0.15 1.82 6.02
C ASP A 65 -0.59 0.53 6.39
N ALA A 66 -1.24 -0.12 5.42
CA ALA A 66 -1.91 -1.39 5.62
C ALA A 66 -0.93 -2.52 5.99
N LEU A 67 0.24 -2.57 5.35
CA LEU A 67 1.29 -3.54 5.66
C LEU A 67 1.83 -3.33 7.08
N GLN A 68 2.02 -2.07 7.50
CA GLN A 68 2.48 -1.74 8.84
C GLN A 68 1.46 -2.18 9.90
N LEU A 69 0.17 -1.91 9.67
CA LEU A 69 -0.90 -2.33 10.58
C LEU A 69 -0.98 -3.86 10.71
N ALA A 70 -0.84 -4.59 9.60
CA ALA A 70 -0.78 -6.05 9.60
C ALA A 70 0.46 -6.58 10.36
N GLY A 71 1.62 -5.93 10.16
CA GLY A 71 2.85 -6.26 10.87
C GLY A 71 2.73 -6.08 12.38
N ASP A 72 2.09 -4.99 12.83
CA ASP A 72 1.83 -4.75 14.25
C ASP A 72 0.86 -5.77 14.85
N GLY A 73 -0.15 -6.19 14.08
CA GLY A 73 -1.03 -7.29 14.44
C GLY A 73 -0.27 -8.59 14.67
N LEU A 74 0.51 -9.02 13.68
CA LEU A 74 1.32 -10.24 13.74
C LEU A 74 2.33 -10.19 14.90
N LYS A 75 2.93 -9.02 15.16
CA LYS A 75 3.85 -8.83 16.29
C LYS A 75 3.13 -9.13 17.62
N ARG A 76 1.94 -8.55 17.83
CA ARG A 76 1.16 -8.78 19.06
C ARG A 76 0.79 -10.25 19.24
N GLU A 77 0.29 -10.89 18.20
CA GLU A 77 -0.08 -12.31 18.23
C GLU A 77 1.14 -13.20 18.55
N ARG A 78 2.27 -12.95 17.88
CA ARG A 78 3.52 -13.69 18.14
C ARG A 78 4.01 -13.47 19.56
N ASP A 79 3.97 -12.24 20.07
CA ASP A 79 4.44 -11.94 21.42
C ASP A 79 3.53 -12.60 22.48
N GLN A 80 2.22 -12.66 22.24
CA GLN A 80 1.28 -13.42 23.07
C GLN A 80 1.56 -14.93 23.03
N ALA A 81 1.76 -15.50 21.84
CA ALA A 81 2.10 -16.92 21.69
C ALA A 81 3.42 -17.28 22.39
N ARG A 82 4.43 -16.40 22.29
CA ARG A 82 5.70 -16.55 23.02
C ARG A 82 5.51 -16.51 24.53
N ALA A 83 4.66 -15.60 25.04
CA ALA A 83 4.37 -15.52 26.47
C ALA A 83 3.64 -16.79 26.98
N GLN A 84 2.69 -17.32 26.21
CA GLN A 84 2.01 -18.58 26.53
C GLN A 84 3.00 -19.75 26.53
N ALA A 85 3.84 -19.87 25.50
CA ALA A 85 4.87 -20.91 25.43
C ALA A 85 5.86 -20.81 26.60
N ALA A 86 6.26 -19.59 26.99
CA ALA A 86 7.13 -19.37 28.15
C ALA A 86 6.46 -19.82 29.45
N THR A 87 5.15 -19.59 29.60
CA THR A 87 4.37 -20.05 30.76
C THR A 87 4.32 -21.57 30.83
N VAL A 88 4.04 -22.24 29.71
CA VAL A 88 4.04 -23.71 29.61
C VAL A 88 5.42 -24.28 29.94
N ALA A 89 6.48 -23.68 29.37
CA ALA A 89 7.86 -24.09 29.65
C ALA A 89 8.22 -23.92 31.13
N ALA A 90 7.81 -22.83 31.78
CA ALA A 90 8.00 -22.62 33.20
C ALA A 90 7.29 -23.70 34.05
N GLY A 91 6.07 -24.08 33.67
CA GLY A 91 5.34 -25.18 34.30
C GLY A 91 6.06 -26.53 34.18
N HIS A 92 6.59 -26.85 32.99
CA HIS A 92 7.41 -28.04 32.79
C HIS A 92 8.69 -28.02 33.61
N LYS A 93 9.38 -26.86 33.68
CA LYS A 93 10.58 -26.69 34.49
C LYS A 93 10.28 -26.91 35.97
N ALA A 94 9.23 -26.31 36.51
CA ALA A 94 8.83 -26.49 37.90
C ALA A 94 8.49 -27.96 38.22
N ARG A 95 7.81 -28.67 37.30
CA ARG A 95 7.53 -30.11 37.45
C ARG A 95 8.81 -30.94 37.43
N ALA A 96 9.75 -30.64 36.53
CA ALA A 96 11.04 -31.33 36.47
C ALA A 96 11.83 -31.11 37.77
N ASP A 97 11.93 -29.88 38.24
CA ASP A 97 12.61 -29.53 39.49
C ASP A 97 11.98 -30.26 40.69
N LYS A 98 10.64 -30.41 40.73
CA LYS A 98 9.95 -31.24 41.74
C LYS A 98 10.36 -32.71 41.65
N ILE A 99 10.37 -33.31 40.45
CA ILE A 99 10.72 -34.73 40.27
C ILE A 99 12.17 -35.00 40.68
N LEU A 100 13.09 -34.10 40.33
CA LEU A 100 14.51 -34.22 40.63
C LEU A 100 14.82 -34.01 42.12
N SER A 101 14.07 -33.14 42.81
CA SER A 101 14.23 -32.87 44.24
C SER A 101 13.50 -33.86 45.15
N THR A 102 12.56 -34.66 44.61
CA THR A 102 11.83 -35.66 45.40
C THR A 102 12.77 -36.82 45.77
N PRO A 103 12.85 -37.24 47.04
CA PRO A 103 13.63 -38.41 47.45
C PRO A 103 13.13 -39.72 46.82
N VAL A 104 13.91 -40.79 46.95
CA VAL A 104 13.48 -42.15 46.60
C VAL A 104 12.41 -42.63 47.59
N SER A 105 11.32 -43.20 47.07
CA SER A 105 10.18 -43.64 47.88
C SER A 105 10.51 -44.88 48.71
N VAL A 106 11.39 -45.74 48.19
CA VAL A 106 11.86 -46.97 48.85
C VAL A 106 13.40 -46.93 48.87
N PRO A 107 14.01 -46.62 50.03
CA PRO A 107 15.46 -46.62 50.17
C PRO A 107 16.06 -48.00 49.81
N GLY A 108 17.04 -48.02 48.92
CA GLY A 108 17.73 -49.25 48.49
C GLY A 108 17.04 -50.06 47.39
N ASP A 109 15.79 -49.74 47.03
CA ASP A 109 15.07 -50.39 45.93
C ASP A 109 14.64 -49.37 44.87
N ALA A 110 15.47 -49.26 43.83
CA ALA A 110 15.22 -48.36 42.71
C ALA A 110 14.01 -48.78 41.85
N CYS A 111 13.73 -50.08 41.78
CA CYS A 111 12.64 -50.62 40.95
C CYS A 111 11.28 -50.34 41.61
N ALA A 112 11.16 -50.60 42.91
CA ALA A 112 9.96 -50.27 43.68
C ALA A 112 9.71 -48.75 43.74
N SER A 113 10.78 -47.95 43.88
CA SER A 113 10.70 -46.49 43.83
C SER A 113 10.21 -45.97 42.46
N ALA A 114 10.67 -46.57 41.36
CA ALA A 114 10.24 -46.19 40.02
C ALA A 114 8.77 -46.55 39.76
N GLN A 115 8.32 -47.73 40.18
CA GLN A 115 6.92 -48.14 40.06
C GLN A 115 5.98 -47.21 40.83
N ALA A 116 6.35 -46.83 42.07
CA ALA A 116 5.58 -45.89 42.87
C ALA A 116 5.42 -44.52 42.17
N ARG A 117 6.49 -43.99 41.57
CA ARG A 117 6.44 -42.71 40.81
C ARG A 117 5.56 -42.80 39.57
N VAL A 118 5.62 -43.90 38.82
CA VAL A 118 4.77 -44.10 37.63
C VAL A 118 3.30 -44.21 38.03
N ALA A 119 2.99 -44.93 39.12
CA ALA A 119 1.63 -45.05 39.64
C ALA A 119 1.06 -43.68 40.04
N GLU A 120 1.84 -42.84 40.74
CA GLU A 120 1.44 -41.48 41.10
C GLU A 120 1.22 -40.60 39.86
N LEU A 121 2.10 -40.67 38.86
CA LEU A 121 1.97 -39.96 37.60
C LEU A 121 0.71 -40.36 36.83
N LEU A 122 0.38 -41.64 36.78
CA LEU A 122 -0.83 -42.15 36.12
C LEU A 122 -2.10 -41.74 36.88
N ALA A 123 -2.08 -41.79 38.22
CA ALA A 123 -3.18 -41.32 39.05
C ALA A 123 -3.45 -39.82 38.84
N SER A 124 -2.39 -39.01 38.80
CA SER A 124 -2.47 -37.56 38.55
C SER A 124 -3.08 -37.23 37.18
N ARG A 125 -2.77 -38.02 36.14
CA ARG A 125 -3.36 -37.85 34.79
C ARG A 125 -4.83 -38.25 34.75
N LYS A 126 -5.21 -39.26 35.53
CA LYS A 126 -6.60 -39.74 35.62
C LYS A 126 -7.51 -38.76 36.38
N SER A 127 -6.97 -38.04 37.37
CA SER A 127 -7.73 -37.03 38.12
C SER A 127 -7.74 -35.64 37.45
N GLY A 128 -6.72 -35.31 36.66
CA GLY A 128 -6.58 -34.02 35.96
C GLY A 128 -7.13 -34.01 34.54
N GLY A 129 -8.19 -34.77 34.25
CA GLY A 129 -8.71 -34.97 32.90
C GLY A 129 -8.87 -33.69 32.09
N GLY A 130 -8.16 -33.63 30.96
CA GLY A 130 -8.40 -32.68 29.86
C GLY A 130 -8.02 -31.23 30.13
N GLN A 131 -6.75 -30.89 29.87
CA GLN A 131 -6.36 -29.59 29.33
C GLN A 131 -5.43 -29.82 28.15
#